data_AF-A0A1G9HXE8-F1
#
_entry.id   AF-A0A1G9HXE8-F1
#
_cell.length_a   1.000
_cell.length_b   1.000
_cell.length_c   1.000
_cell.angle_alpha   90.00
_cell.angle_beta   90.00
_cell.angle_gamma   90.00
#
_symmetry.space_group_name_H-M   'P 1'
#
loop_
_entity.id
_entity.type
_entity.pdbx_description
1 polymer ?
#
loop_
_entity_poly.entity_id
_entity_poly.type
_entity_poly.pdbx_seq_one_letter_code
_entity_poly.pdbx_strand_id
1 'polypeptide(L)'
;MGEMRRTYDEKFKKKAVDLYLKKGLGYKSVAREMGINDSLVRRWVKHFEAEGVKGLGEKRGKAKGPGMGRPRTRPEDPEAKIKRLEAENEMLKKLLQM
;
A
#
# COMPACT_ATOMS: atom_id res chain seq x y z
N MET A 1 -5.02 -19.95 3.34
CA MET A 1 -5.41 -18.62 2.77
C MET A 1 -4.78 -17.54 3.63
N GLY A 2 -4.17 -16.51 3.05
CA GLY A 2 -3.58 -15.42 3.83
C GLY A 2 -4.67 -14.51 4.38
N GLU A 3 -4.63 -14.21 5.68
CA GLU A 3 -5.60 -13.30 6.31
C GLU A 3 -5.51 -11.88 5.73
N MET A 4 -6.65 -11.21 5.62
CA MET A 4 -6.71 -9.82 5.17
C MET A 4 -5.97 -8.91 6.16
N ARG A 5 -4.86 -8.31 5.70
CA ARG A 5 -4.08 -7.38 6.53
C ARG A 5 -4.88 -6.11 6.80
N ARG A 6 -5.18 -5.86 8.07
CA ARG A 6 -5.78 -4.60 8.53
C ARG A 6 -4.89 -3.41 8.15
N THR A 7 -5.52 -2.34 7.66
CA THR A 7 -4.87 -1.06 7.38
C THR A 7 -5.38 -0.04 8.39
N TYR A 8 -4.49 0.82 8.87
CA TYR A 8 -4.80 1.86 9.83
C TYR A 8 -4.60 3.23 9.18
N ASP A 9 -5.52 4.16 9.48
CA ASP A 9 -5.40 5.54 9.04
C ASP A 9 -4.23 6.26 9.69
N GLU A 10 -3.70 7.28 9.02
CA GLU A 10 -2.60 8.10 9.54
C GLU A 10 -2.93 8.72 10.89
N LYS A 11 -4.17 9.17 11.10
CA LYS A 11 -4.64 9.72 12.39
C LYS A 11 -4.50 8.69 13.53
N PHE A 12 -4.87 7.44 13.25
CA PHE A 12 -4.76 6.36 14.23
C PHE A 12 -3.30 6.06 14.55
N LYS A 13 -2.43 5.97 13.53
CA LYS A 13 -0.99 5.77 13.73
C LYS A 13 -0.35 6.91 14.51
N LYS A 14 -0.74 8.15 14.22
CA LYS A 14 -0.24 9.34 14.92
C LYS A 14 -0.59 9.30 16.41
N LYS A 15 -1.82 8.89 16.75
CA LYS A 15 -2.23 8.69 18.15
C LYS A 15 -1.32 7.69 18.87
N ALA A 16 -0.94 6.59 18.23
CA ALA A 16 -0.01 5.62 18.81
C ALA A 16 1.37 6.22 19.10
N VAL A 17 1.91 6.98 18.15
CA VAL A 17 3.20 7.65 18.29
C VAL A 17 3.15 8.74 19.35
N ASP A 18 2.07 9.53 19.40
CA ASP A 18 1.86 10.55 20.43
C ASP A 18 1.80 9.94 21.84
N LEU A 19 1.13 8.80 22.02
CA LEU A 19 1.10 8.08 23.30
C LEU A 19 2.50 7.61 23.73
N TYR A 20 3.32 7.16 22.78
CA TYR A 20 4.70 6.76 23.04
C TYR A 20 5.58 7.97 23.40
N LEU A 21 5.60 9.01 22.56
CA LEU A 21 6.50 10.16 22.71
C LEU A 21 6.09 11.12 23.83
N LYS A 22 4.79 11.38 24.01
CA LYS A 22 4.31 12.40 24.96
C LYS A 22 4.02 11.83 26.35
N LYS A 23 3.49 10.61 26.43
CA LYS A 23 3.20 9.97 27.73
C LYS A 23 4.34 9.08 28.23
N GLY A 24 5.40 8.87 27.44
CA GLY A 24 6.51 7.98 27.80
C GLY A 24 6.09 6.52 27.96
N LEU A 25 4.96 6.11 27.38
CA LEU A 25 4.46 4.75 27.48
C LEU A 25 5.31 3.81 26.63
N GLY A 26 5.71 2.66 27.18
CA GLY A 26 6.40 1.63 26.42
C GLY A 26 5.52 1.04 25.31
N TYR A 27 6.15 0.44 24.29
CA TYR A 27 5.46 -0.13 23.12
C TYR A 27 4.31 -1.09 23.48
N LYS A 28 4.50 -1.95 24.48
CA LYS A 28 3.47 -2.90 24.94
C LYS A 28 2.27 -2.22 25.59
N SER A 29 2.49 -1.13 26.32
CA SER A 29 1.43 -0.38 26.98
C SER A 29 0.56 0.34 25.95
N VAL A 30 1.18 1.01 24.97
CA VAL A 30 0.48 1.66 23.85
C VAL A 30 -0.31 0.64 23.03
N ALA A 31 0.31 -0.51 22.74
CA ALA A 31 -0.32 -1.61 22.03
C ALA A 31 -1.59 -2.12 22.74
N ARG A 32 -1.52 -2.30 24.07
CA ARG A 32 -2.66 -2.71 24.89
C ARG A 32 -3.76 -1.65 24.93
N GLU A 33 -3.41 -0.38 25.09
CA GLU A 33 -4.38 0.73 25.11
C GLU A 33 -5.12 0.88 23.78
N MET A 34 -4.44 0.58 22.66
CA MET A 34 -5.01 0.70 21.32
C MET A 34 -5.55 -0.61 20.74
N GLY A 35 -5.41 -1.74 21.45
CA GLY A 35 -5.84 -3.05 20.98
C GLY A 35 -5.11 -3.55 19.73
N ILE A 36 -3.83 -3.18 19.56
CA ILE A 36 -2.99 -3.55 18.42
C ILE A 36 -1.75 -4.33 18.86
N ASN A 37 -1.01 -4.87 17.89
CA ASN A 37 0.26 -5.55 18.18
C ASN A 37 1.39 -4.52 18.41
N ASP A 38 2.27 -4.78 19.37
CA ASP A 38 3.38 -3.87 19.71
C ASP A 38 4.41 -3.70 18.57
N SER A 39 4.54 -4.69 17.70
CA SER A 39 5.36 -4.58 16.48
C SER A 39 4.89 -3.48 15.53
N LEU A 40 3.58 -3.20 15.49
CA LEU A 40 3.03 -2.09 14.70
C LEU A 40 3.41 -0.75 15.30
N VAL A 41 3.30 -0.61 16.63
CA VAL A 41 3.69 0.61 17.36
C VAL A 41 5.18 0.90 17.12
N ARG A 42 6.05 -0.09 17.30
CA ARG A 42 7.51 0.03 17.04
C ARG A 42 7.78 0.49 15.61
N ARG A 43 7.10 -0.10 14.62
CA ARG A 43 7.26 0.25 13.21
C ARG A 43 6.83 1.70 12.95
N TRP A 44 5.69 2.13 13.49
CA TRP A 44 5.20 3.49 13.29
C TRP A 44 6.07 4.54 13.97
N VAL A 45 6.55 4.28 15.19
CA VAL A 45 7.51 5.15 15.88
C VAL A 45 8.78 5.29 15.05
N LYS A 46 9.38 4.18 14.60
CA LYS A 46 10.59 4.22 13.77
C LYS A 46 10.39 5.00 12.47
N HIS A 47 9.26 4.83 11.79
CA HIS A 47 8.96 5.59 10.58
C HIS A 47 8.72 7.07 10.86
N PHE A 48 8.09 7.39 12.00
CA PHE A 48 7.89 8.77 12.41
C PHE A 48 9.21 9.45 12.80
N GLU A 49 10.12 8.75 13.46
CA GLU A 49 11.46 9.27 13.77
C GLU A 49 12.29 9.52 12.51
N ALA A 50 12.14 8.69 11.48
CA ALA A 50 12.88 8.83 10.22
C ALA A 50 12.32 9.89 9.27
N GLU A 51 10.99 9.97 9.13
CA GLU A 51 10.33 10.76 8.08
C GLU A 51 9.23 11.70 8.61
N GLY A 52 9.06 11.78 9.92
CA GLY A 52 7.98 12.54 10.56
C GLY A 52 6.59 11.98 10.21
N VAL A 53 5.61 12.88 10.09
CA VAL A 53 4.23 12.52 9.74
C VAL A 53 4.14 11.77 8.40
N LYS A 54 5.03 12.07 7.44
CA LYS A 54 5.07 11.37 6.13
C LYS A 54 5.36 9.87 6.28
N GLY A 55 6.14 9.50 7.29
CA GLY A 55 6.44 8.09 7.59
C GLY A 55 5.23 7.26 8.02
N LEU A 56 4.14 7.91 8.47
CA LEU A 56 2.91 7.25 8.87
C LEU A 56 1.96 6.96 7.71
N GLY A 57 2.23 7.49 6.51
CA GLY A 57 1.42 7.24 5.32
C GLY A 57 1.33 5.77 4.91
N GLU A 58 0.31 5.42 4.14
CA GLU A 58 0.23 4.10 3.51
C GLU A 58 1.17 4.06 2.31
N LYS A 59 2.25 3.29 2.43
CA LYS A 59 3.28 3.15 1.40
C LYS A 59 3.00 2.00 0.44
N ARG A 60 1.95 1.20 0.68
CA ARG A 60 1.55 0.15 -0.26
C ARG A 60 1.11 0.78 -1.59
N GLY A 61 1.75 0.35 -2.67
CA GLY A 61 1.36 0.72 -4.01
C GLY A 61 -0.09 0.29 -4.27
N LYS A 62 -0.93 1.26 -4.63
CA LYS A 62 -2.24 0.98 -5.21
C LYS A 62 -2.00 0.63 -6.67
N ALA A 63 -1.94 -0.65 -7.01
CA ALA A 63 -1.92 -1.05 -8.42
C ALA A 63 -3.20 -0.52 -9.08
N LYS A 64 -3.06 0.44 -9.99
CA LYS A 64 -4.16 0.98 -10.79
C LYS A 64 -3.85 0.73 -12.26
N GLY A 65 -4.73 0.00 -12.93
CA GLY A 65 -4.65 -0.28 -14.37
C GLY A 65 -4.22 -1.73 -14.72
N PRO A 66 -4.51 -2.17 -15.95
CA PRO A 66 -4.06 -3.45 -16.46
C PRO A 66 -2.52 -3.49 -16.53
N GLY A 67 -1.90 -4.58 -16.06
CA GLY A 67 -0.45 -4.74 -16.04
C GLY A 67 0.31 -4.08 -14.89
N MET A 68 -0.38 -3.39 -13.96
CA MET A 68 0.27 -2.80 -12.77
C MET A 68 0.31 -3.75 -11.57
N GLY A 69 1.44 -3.76 -10.87
CA GLY A 69 1.68 -4.60 -9.67
C GLY A 69 2.67 -5.73 -9.92
N ARG A 70 2.76 -6.69 -8.98
CA ARG A 70 3.63 -7.87 -9.13
C ARG A 70 3.24 -8.60 -10.43
N PRO A 71 4.17 -8.89 -11.35
CA PRO A 71 3.87 -9.64 -12.56
C PRO A 71 3.16 -10.93 -12.20
N ARG A 72 2.01 -11.20 -12.83
CA ARG A 72 1.32 -12.48 -12.66
C ARG A 72 2.30 -13.56 -13.12
N THR A 73 2.55 -14.54 -12.27
CA THR A 73 3.42 -15.69 -12.59
C THR A 73 2.84 -16.56 -13.71
N ARG A 74 1.58 -16.32 -14.11
CA ARG A 74 0.96 -16.89 -15.29
C ARG A 74 1.17 -15.96 -16.49
N PRO A 75 1.69 -16.45 -17.63
CA PRO A 75 1.73 -15.67 -18.86
C PRO A 75 0.30 -15.24 -19.24
N GLU A 76 0.17 -14.04 -19.80
CA GLU A 76 -1.10 -13.61 -20.42
C GLU A 76 -1.51 -14.64 -21.48
N ASP A 77 -2.80 -14.97 -21.49
CA ASP A 77 -3.38 -15.80 -22.52
C ASP A 77 -3.15 -15.14 -23.90
N PRO A 78 -2.53 -15.84 -24.87
CA PRO A 78 -2.12 -15.24 -26.13
C PRO A 78 -3.28 -14.60 -26.90
N GLU A 79 -4.50 -15.13 -26.79
CA GLU A 79 -5.70 -14.54 -27.43
C GLU A 79 -6.05 -13.17 -26.84
N ALA A 80 -5.97 -13.04 -25.51
CA ALA A 80 -6.19 -11.76 -24.84
C ALA A 80 -5.15 -10.70 -25.26
N LYS A 81 -3.91 -11.12 -25.50
CA LYS A 81 -2.83 -10.24 -26.01
C LYS A 81 -3.11 -9.78 -27.44
N ILE A 82 -3.52 -10.69 -28.32
CA ILE A 82 -3.86 -10.38 -29.72
C ILE A 82 -5.00 -9.37 -29.76
N LYS A 83 -6.10 -9.64 -29.05
CA LYS A 83 -7.28 -8.76 -29.04
C LYS A 83 -6.96 -7.35 -28.56
N ARG A 84 -6.08 -7.22 -27.55
CA ARG A 84 -5.60 -5.91 -27.07
C ARG A 84 -4.76 -5.20 -28.14
N LEU A 85 -3.82 -5.89 -28.76
CA LEU A 85 -2.95 -5.33 -29.79
C LEU A 85 -3.73 -4.94 -31.06
N GLU A 86 -4.76 -5.69 -31.42
CA GLU A 86 -5.66 -5.34 -32.52
C GLU A 86 -6.42 -4.05 -32.25
N ALA A 87 -6.98 -3.89 -31.03
CA ALA A 87 -7.66 -2.66 -30.64
C ALA A 87 -6.69 -1.46 -30.61
N GLU A 88 -5.46 -1.66 -30.12
CA GLU A 88 -4.42 -0.63 -30.10
C GLU A 88 -3.98 -0.24 -31.53
N ASN A 89 -3.77 -1.23 -32.40
CA ASN A 89 -3.46 -1.00 -33.81
C ASN A 89 -4.61 -0.30 -34.54
N GLU A 90 -5.86 -0.67 -34.28
CA GLU A 90 -7.02 -0.02 -34.89
C GLU A 90 -7.12 1.44 -34.48
N MET A 91 -6.90 1.74 -33.19
CA MET A 91 -6.86 3.11 -32.68
C MET A 91 -5.71 3.91 -33.30
N LEU A 92 -4.51 3.31 -33.41
CA LEU A 92 -3.35 3.94 -34.02
C LEU A 92 -3.56 4.21 -35.51
N LYS A 93 -4.16 3.28 -36.26
CA LYS A 93 -4.51 3.47 -37.66
C LYS A 93 -5.48 4.64 -37.86
N LYS A 94 -6.53 4.71 -37.03
CA LYS A 94 -7.48 5.84 -37.04
C LYS A 94 -6.80 7.17 -36.73
N LEU A 95 -5.84 7.20 -35.81
CA LEU A 95 -5.09 8.40 -35.44
C LEU A 95 -4.12 8.85 -36.56
N LEU A 96 -3.53 7.89 -37.26
CA LEU A 96 -2.62 8.11 -38.39
C LEU A 96 -3.34 8.44 -39.71
N GLN A 97 -4.69 8.54 -39.70
CA GLN A 97 -5.53 8.74 -40.90
C GLN A 97 -5.21 7.75 -42.03
N MET A 98 -4.84 6.51 -41.66
CA MET A 98 -4.69 5.37 -42.59
C MET A 98 -5.97 4.57 -42.71
#